data_AF-A0A2E6ENW6-F1
#
_entry.id   AF-A0A2E6ENW6-F1
#
_cell.length_a   1.000
_cell.length_b   1.000
_cell.length_c   1.000
_cell.angle_alpha   90.00
_cell.angle_beta   90.00
_cell.angle_gamma   90.00
#
_symmetry.space_group_name_H-M   'P 1'
#
loop_
_entity.id
_entity.type
_entity.pdbx_description
1 polymer ?
#
loop_
_entity_poly.entity_id
_entity_poly.type
_entity_poly.pdbx_seq_one_letter_code
_entity_poly.pdbx_strand_id
1 'polypeptide(L)'
;MHARLFWILAVSLPFALSACMGGSSTPARPDCDLDINNLSGTWVSLKGGGTGKDVPDPFARIKFSTEDGKGKAIYTAGQVAPGNPATNKYDYERTSVSEGGEALYSINMFPEKSKQRIERLKKDNRRLDVKFEGRLYVTIDQNRCALTLKDFYVTYVKGEETMDSNPTGIRTYLRATDELSFVHCDEVQQLYPFAMENPKWGERGDPPLDAKEGIFAKEPMWFHYAEKQFEGSRDEVLTKQQKAGVMAKEGCSYDYDLWVRDRRVEGKQKVAVTPKDKGFLHWRAQHSFEKSSAAGLFVEMHRYMTCAEGERTLIGNACTVVWPERERTAEEKAEAEAEANKKK
;
A
#
# COMPACT_ATOMS: atom_id res chain seq x y z
N MET A 1 64.47 -10.58 39.17
CA MET A 1 65.11 -9.24 39.12
C MET A 1 66.04 -9.15 37.93
N HIS A 2 65.56 -8.87 36.72
CA HIS A 2 66.41 -8.53 35.57
C HIS A 2 65.77 -7.34 34.85
N ALA A 3 66.39 -6.18 35.00
CA ALA A 3 66.05 -4.94 34.30
C ALA A 3 66.68 -4.97 32.91
N ARG A 4 65.90 -4.70 31.86
CA ARG A 4 66.43 -4.42 30.53
C ARG A 4 66.11 -2.98 30.17
N LEU A 5 67.18 -2.19 30.03
CA LEU A 5 67.22 -0.89 29.37
C LEU A 5 66.72 -1.04 27.93
N PHE A 6 65.77 -0.20 27.52
CA PHE A 6 65.49 0.06 26.11
C PHE A 6 65.87 1.51 25.79
N TRP A 7 66.79 1.65 24.84
CA TRP A 7 67.20 2.91 24.23
C TRP A 7 66.08 3.45 23.34
N ILE A 8 65.69 4.70 23.56
CA ILE A 8 64.78 5.44 22.68
C ILE A 8 65.64 6.12 21.60
N LEU A 9 65.53 5.64 20.36
CA LEU A 9 66.02 6.36 19.18
C LEU A 9 64.93 7.35 18.75
N ALA A 10 65.18 8.64 18.97
CA ALA A 10 64.36 9.72 18.45
C ALA A 10 64.64 9.89 16.95
N VAL A 11 63.75 9.36 16.11
CA VAL A 11 63.73 9.64 14.67
C VAL A 11 62.85 10.88 14.45
N SER A 12 63.49 12.02 14.21
CA SER A 12 62.85 13.26 13.77
C SER A 12 62.45 13.13 12.29
N LEU A 13 61.20 12.73 12.04
CA LEU A 13 60.59 12.81 10.72
C LEU A 13 60.20 14.26 10.38
N PRO A 14 60.62 14.81 9.23
CA PRO A 14 60.11 16.09 8.75
C PRO A 14 58.65 15.92 8.31
N PHE A 15 57.74 16.65 8.98
CA PHE A 15 56.38 16.86 8.52
C PHE A 15 56.42 17.67 7.21
N ALA A 16 56.47 16.98 6.08
CA ALA A 16 56.12 17.57 4.79
C ALA A 16 54.59 17.78 4.77
N LEU A 17 54.17 19.01 5.07
CA LEU A 17 52.82 19.50 4.82
C LEU A 17 52.58 19.51 3.30
N SER A 18 52.27 18.35 2.73
CA SER A 18 51.74 18.24 1.39
C SER A 18 50.30 18.75 1.43
N ALA A 19 50.13 20.03 1.12
CA ALA A 19 48.82 20.62 0.83
C ALA A 19 48.25 19.92 -0.41
N CYS A 20 47.45 18.89 -0.18
CA CYS A 20 46.60 18.33 -1.23
C CYS A 20 45.63 19.44 -1.64
N MET A 21 45.96 20.18 -2.71
CA MET A 21 44.98 20.95 -3.49
C MET A 21 44.07 19.95 -4.22
N GLY A 22 43.32 19.18 -3.44
CA GLY A 22 42.22 18.37 -3.95
C GLY A 22 41.15 19.34 -4.37
N GLY A 23 41.06 19.59 -5.68
CA GLY A 23 39.95 20.33 -6.27
C GLY A 23 38.66 19.69 -5.79
N SER A 24 37.97 20.38 -4.89
CA SER A 24 36.63 20.04 -4.43
C SER A 24 35.72 20.14 -5.64
N SER A 25 35.59 19.04 -6.39
CA SER A 25 34.52 18.86 -7.35
C SER A 25 33.25 18.76 -6.51
N THR A 26 32.63 19.91 -6.24
CA THR A 26 31.29 19.95 -5.65
C THR A 26 30.42 19.07 -6.55
N PRO A 27 29.85 17.97 -6.04
CA PRO A 27 29.06 17.07 -6.87
C PRO A 27 27.97 17.91 -7.54
N ALA A 28 27.89 17.81 -8.87
CA ALA A 28 26.91 18.54 -9.65
C ALA A 28 25.53 18.23 -9.06
N ARG A 29 24.80 19.29 -8.68
CA ARG A 29 23.44 19.12 -8.16
C ARG A 29 22.60 18.44 -9.25
N PRO A 30 21.76 17.45 -8.91
CA PRO A 30 20.82 16.91 -9.87
C PRO A 30 19.93 18.04 -10.38
N ASP A 31 19.70 18.08 -11.68
CA ASP A 31 18.71 18.98 -12.27
C ASP A 31 17.34 18.58 -11.71
N CYS A 32 16.70 19.47 -10.96
CA CYS A 32 15.44 19.20 -10.28
C CYS A 32 14.35 20.12 -10.82
N ASP A 33 13.44 19.54 -11.58
CA ASP A 33 12.31 20.22 -12.22
C ASP A 33 11.03 20.16 -11.37
N LEU A 34 11.15 19.81 -10.09
CA LEU A 34 9.99 19.68 -9.21
C LEU A 34 9.38 21.04 -8.88
N ASP A 35 8.06 21.13 -9.13
CA ASP A 35 7.21 22.28 -8.79
C ASP A 35 6.10 21.82 -7.84
N ILE A 36 5.91 22.57 -6.76
CA ILE A 36 4.88 22.29 -5.74
C ILE A 36 3.46 22.35 -6.31
N ASN A 37 3.28 23.09 -7.41
CA ASN A 37 1.99 23.18 -8.09
C ASN A 37 1.71 21.94 -8.96
N ASN A 38 2.73 21.17 -9.31
CA ASN A 38 2.67 20.01 -10.20
C ASN A 38 3.42 18.79 -9.64
N LEU A 39 2.93 18.23 -8.53
CA LEU A 39 3.53 17.08 -7.84
C LEU A 39 3.10 15.71 -8.40
N SER A 40 2.47 15.68 -9.58
CA SER A 40 1.80 14.48 -10.10
C SER A 40 2.68 13.22 -10.11
N GLY A 41 2.06 12.10 -9.76
CA GLY A 41 2.71 10.79 -9.73
C GLY A 41 2.83 10.21 -8.32
N THR A 42 3.61 9.13 -8.22
CA THR A 42 3.75 8.32 -7.02
C THR A 42 5.10 8.57 -6.35
N TRP A 43 5.07 8.59 -5.02
CA TRP A 43 6.21 8.89 -4.17
C TRP A 43 6.28 7.90 -3.01
N VAL A 44 7.47 7.39 -2.70
CA VAL A 44 7.70 6.40 -1.65
C VAL A 44 8.51 7.03 -0.54
N SER A 45 8.07 6.81 0.70
CA SER A 45 8.76 7.32 1.88
C SER A 45 10.08 6.61 2.10
N LEU A 46 11.05 7.28 2.71
CA LEU A 46 12.29 6.68 3.17
C LEU A 46 12.24 6.37 4.67
N LYS A 47 12.68 5.18 5.05
CA LYS A 47 12.92 4.79 6.45
C LYS A 47 14.19 5.46 6.96
N GLY A 48 14.07 6.22 8.05
CA GLY A 48 15.20 6.85 8.74
C GLY A 48 15.48 8.26 8.23
N GLY A 49 14.93 9.27 8.92
CA GLY A 49 15.15 10.70 8.63
C GLY A 49 16.52 11.23 9.04
N GLY A 50 17.61 10.49 8.84
CA GLY A 50 18.95 10.98 9.20
C GLY A 50 20.09 10.12 8.67
N THR A 51 21.02 10.75 7.92
CA THR A 51 22.38 10.35 7.47
C THR A 51 22.68 8.90 7.01
N GLY A 52 21.77 7.96 7.18
CA GLY A 52 21.89 6.57 6.76
C GLY A 52 21.54 6.39 5.28
N LYS A 53 21.65 5.16 4.80
CA LYS A 53 21.22 4.80 3.45
C LYS A 53 19.71 5.02 3.34
N ASP A 54 19.30 5.76 2.32
CA ASP A 54 17.90 5.94 1.95
C ASP A 54 17.28 4.57 1.62
N VAL A 55 16.53 3.99 2.56
CA VAL A 55 15.84 2.71 2.37
C VAL A 55 14.35 2.99 2.20
N PRO A 56 13.74 2.68 1.04
CA PRO A 56 12.31 2.86 0.85
C PRO A 56 11.47 2.12 1.90
N ASP A 57 10.46 2.78 2.43
CA ASP A 57 9.44 2.18 3.27
C ASP A 57 8.41 1.47 2.37
N PRO A 58 8.29 0.13 2.45
CA PRO A 58 7.35 -0.59 1.59
C PRO A 58 5.88 -0.26 1.90
N PHE A 59 5.59 0.38 3.03
CA PHE A 59 4.21 0.65 3.46
C PHE A 59 3.79 2.12 3.38
N ALA A 60 4.75 3.06 3.34
CA ALA A 60 4.46 4.49 3.39
C ALA A 60 4.72 5.14 2.02
N ARG A 61 3.66 5.67 1.41
CA ARG A 61 3.70 6.26 0.07
C ARG A 61 2.59 7.28 -0.11
N ILE A 62 2.73 8.11 -1.14
CA ILE A 62 1.71 9.08 -1.53
C ILE A 62 1.62 9.15 -3.05
N LYS A 63 0.41 9.32 -3.59
CA LYS A 63 0.18 9.61 -5.00
C LYS A 63 -0.54 10.94 -5.11
N PHE A 64 0.02 11.88 -5.86
CA PHE A 64 -0.65 13.13 -6.18
C PHE A 64 -1.32 13.04 -7.55
N SER A 65 -2.53 13.57 -7.65
CA SER A 65 -3.29 13.72 -8.88
C SER A 65 -3.94 15.12 -8.94
N THR A 66 -4.46 15.48 -10.11
CA THR A 66 -5.37 16.63 -10.27
C THR A 66 -6.67 16.11 -10.84
N GLU A 67 -7.76 16.36 -10.15
CA GLU A 67 -9.12 15.93 -10.53
C GLU A 67 -10.03 17.16 -10.47
N ASP A 68 -10.71 17.48 -11.57
CA ASP A 68 -11.55 18.68 -11.70
C ASP A 68 -10.82 19.98 -11.31
N GLY A 69 -9.54 20.09 -11.67
CA GLY A 69 -8.68 21.23 -11.33
C GLY A 69 -8.26 21.33 -9.86
N LYS A 70 -8.66 20.37 -9.02
CA LYS A 70 -8.27 20.29 -7.60
C LYS A 70 -7.11 19.32 -7.42
N GLY A 71 -6.11 19.74 -6.66
CA GLY A 71 -5.02 18.85 -6.25
C GLY A 71 -5.55 17.80 -5.27
N LYS A 72 -5.24 16.54 -5.52
CA LYS A 72 -5.62 15.40 -4.68
C LYS A 72 -4.38 14.63 -4.27
N ALA A 73 -4.45 13.94 -3.14
CA ALA A 73 -3.42 13.01 -2.75
C ALA A 73 -4.00 11.76 -2.07
N ILE A 74 -3.57 10.58 -2.50
CA ILE A 74 -3.86 9.32 -1.81
C ILE A 74 -2.63 8.94 -0.99
N TYR A 75 -2.78 8.92 0.33
CA TYR A 75 -1.67 8.79 1.27
C TYR A 75 -1.76 7.51 2.11
N THR A 76 -0.64 6.81 2.29
CA THR A 76 -0.47 5.76 3.30
C THR A 76 0.63 6.15 4.29
N ALA A 77 0.27 6.16 5.57
CA ALA A 77 1.19 6.51 6.66
C ALA A 77 2.26 5.42 6.90
N GLY A 78 2.00 4.18 6.47
CA GLY A 78 2.87 3.05 6.75
C GLY A 78 2.09 1.88 7.30
N GLN A 79 2.80 1.00 7.99
CA GLN A 79 2.22 -0.18 8.62
C GLN A 79 1.33 0.24 9.80
N VAL A 80 0.07 -0.22 9.83
CA VAL A 80 -0.90 0.13 10.89
C VAL A 80 -0.47 -0.46 12.24
N ALA A 81 0.06 -1.67 12.24
CA ALA A 81 0.60 -2.35 13.42
C ALA A 81 1.69 -3.34 13.00
N PRO A 82 2.68 -3.64 13.86
CA PRO A 82 3.66 -4.68 13.60
C PRO A 82 2.98 -6.00 13.19
N GLY A 83 3.38 -6.54 12.04
CA GLY A 83 2.84 -7.81 11.51
C GLY A 83 1.54 -7.70 10.71
N ASN A 84 0.91 -6.51 10.63
CA ASN A 84 -0.22 -6.28 9.72
C ASN A 84 0.28 -5.62 8.43
N PRO A 85 0.33 -6.32 7.29
CA PRO A 85 0.83 -5.74 6.04
C PRO A 85 -0.20 -4.84 5.34
N ALA A 86 -1.44 -4.75 5.83
CA ALA A 86 -2.42 -3.82 5.30
C ALA A 86 -2.06 -2.38 5.67
N THR A 87 -2.20 -1.49 4.69
CA THR A 87 -2.02 -0.05 4.86
C THR A 87 -3.35 0.65 4.68
N ASN A 88 -3.71 1.53 5.60
CA ASN A 88 -4.83 2.43 5.38
C ASN A 88 -4.42 3.47 4.34
N LYS A 89 -5.28 3.67 3.35
CA LYS A 89 -5.18 4.72 2.35
C LYS A 89 -6.11 5.85 2.78
N TYR A 90 -5.73 7.09 2.51
CA TYR A 90 -6.49 8.28 2.90
C TYR A 90 -6.47 9.28 1.76
N ASP A 91 -7.65 9.80 1.40
CA ASP A 91 -7.82 10.75 0.30
C ASP A 91 -7.82 12.18 0.82
N TYR A 92 -6.77 12.91 0.50
CA TYR A 92 -6.60 14.31 0.87
C TYR A 92 -6.88 15.24 -0.31
N GLU A 93 -7.34 16.45 0.01
CA GLU A 93 -7.51 17.54 -0.96
C GLU A 93 -6.53 18.67 -0.67
N ARG A 94 -5.91 19.22 -1.71
CA ARG A 94 -5.07 20.42 -1.59
C ARG A 94 -5.94 21.61 -1.24
N THR A 95 -5.64 22.28 -0.13
CA THR A 95 -6.39 23.45 0.36
C THR A 95 -5.68 24.76 0.10
N SER A 96 -4.35 24.79 0.16
CA SER A 96 -3.56 26.01 -0.05
C SER A 96 -2.11 25.71 -0.41
N VAL A 97 -1.40 26.72 -0.91
CA VAL A 97 0.05 26.75 -1.07
C VAL A 97 0.53 28.05 -0.44
N SER A 98 1.49 27.97 0.49
CA SER A 98 2.06 29.15 1.14
C SER A 98 3.03 29.88 0.21
N GLU A 99 3.33 31.15 0.50
CA GLU A 99 4.35 31.92 -0.22
C GLU A 99 5.74 31.27 -0.17
N GLY A 100 6.00 30.46 0.86
CA GLY A 100 7.23 29.68 1.02
C GLY A 100 7.28 28.37 0.23
N GLY A 101 6.27 28.08 -0.61
CA GLY A 101 6.22 26.87 -1.42
C GLY A 101 5.86 25.60 -0.64
N GLU A 102 5.13 25.73 0.47
CA GLU A 102 4.56 24.59 1.21
C GLU A 102 3.10 24.39 0.80
N ALA A 103 2.77 23.23 0.24
CA ALA A 103 1.39 22.87 -0.07
C ALA A 103 0.73 22.17 1.12
N LEU A 104 -0.47 22.61 1.48
CA LEU A 104 -1.31 21.97 2.49
C LEU A 104 -2.36 21.10 1.82
N TYR A 105 -2.42 19.85 2.25
CA TYR A 105 -3.45 18.89 1.92
C TYR A 105 -4.20 18.52 3.19
N SER A 106 -5.54 18.46 3.17
CA SER A 106 -6.32 18.05 4.34
C SER A 106 -7.40 17.03 4.02
N ILE A 107 -7.79 16.27 5.05
CA ILE A 107 -8.89 15.31 5.03
C ILE A 107 -9.75 15.51 6.28
N ASN A 108 -11.07 15.53 6.12
CA ASN A 108 -11.99 15.47 7.25
C ASN A 108 -12.07 14.02 7.76
N MET A 109 -11.75 13.79 9.04
CA MET A 109 -11.78 12.46 9.65
C MET A 109 -13.21 11.98 9.98
N PHE A 110 -14.22 12.84 9.80
CA PHE A 110 -15.64 12.56 10.03
C PHE A 110 -16.50 13.02 8.85
N PRO A 111 -16.30 12.50 7.62
CA PRO A 111 -17.07 12.93 6.45
C PRO A 111 -18.57 12.67 6.59
N GLU A 112 -18.97 11.69 7.40
CA GLU A 112 -20.34 11.27 7.64
C GLU A 112 -21.09 12.12 8.68
N LYS A 113 -20.38 12.92 9.48
CA LYS A 113 -21.00 13.73 10.53
C LYS A 113 -21.42 15.09 10.01
N SER A 114 -22.56 15.58 10.50
CA SER A 114 -23.00 16.93 10.19
C SER A 114 -22.03 17.97 10.75
N LYS A 115 -21.90 19.11 10.05
CA LYS A 115 -21.06 20.24 10.49
C LYS A 115 -21.41 20.70 11.90
N GLN A 116 -22.69 20.79 12.24
CA GLN A 116 -23.15 21.17 13.58
C GLN A 116 -22.69 20.20 14.66
N ARG A 117 -22.68 18.89 14.36
CA ARG A 117 -22.19 17.86 15.29
C ARG A 117 -20.68 18.00 15.49
N ILE A 118 -19.94 18.24 14.40
CA ILE A 118 -18.49 18.46 14.46
C ILE A 118 -18.16 19.68 15.32
N GLU A 119 -18.82 20.82 15.10
CA GLU A 119 -18.56 22.04 15.88
C GLU A 119 -18.87 21.87 17.38
N ARG A 120 -19.95 21.17 17.71
CA ARG A 120 -20.24 20.80 19.11
C ARG A 120 -19.12 19.94 19.70
N LEU A 121 -18.69 18.91 18.97
CA LEU A 121 -17.60 18.04 19.41
C LEU A 121 -16.30 18.84 19.61
N LYS A 122 -15.96 19.80 18.74
CA LYS A 122 -14.78 20.66 18.91
C LYS A 122 -14.84 21.47 20.21
N LYS A 123 -16.00 22.06 20.53
CA LYS A 123 -16.22 22.84 21.75
C LYS A 123 -16.16 21.99 23.02
N ASP A 124 -16.76 20.80 22.97
CA ASP A 124 -16.93 19.94 24.13
C ASP A 124 -15.73 19.00 24.35
N ASN A 125 -14.89 18.79 23.33
CA ASN A 125 -13.72 17.92 23.45
C ASN A 125 -12.70 18.48 24.47
N ARG A 126 -12.17 17.57 25.27
CA ARG A 126 -11.17 17.82 26.31
C ARG A 126 -9.96 16.91 26.20
N ARG A 127 -9.92 16.06 25.16
CA ARG A 127 -8.94 14.99 24.98
C ARG A 127 -8.22 15.14 23.64
N LEU A 128 -6.97 14.70 23.57
CA LEU A 128 -6.17 14.74 22.33
C LEU A 128 -6.44 13.57 21.39
N ASP A 129 -7.15 12.53 21.82
CA ASP A 129 -7.37 11.30 21.05
C ASP A 129 -8.40 11.46 19.93
N VAL A 130 -9.30 12.44 20.03
CA VAL A 130 -10.28 12.73 18.97
C VAL A 130 -9.60 13.56 17.88
N LYS A 131 -9.30 12.93 16.74
CA LYS A 131 -8.71 13.59 15.57
C LYS A 131 -9.83 14.04 14.62
N PHE A 132 -9.87 15.33 14.31
CA PHE A 132 -10.94 15.92 13.47
C PHE A 132 -10.52 16.07 12.01
N GLU A 133 -9.25 16.37 11.79
CA GLU A 133 -8.69 16.59 10.46
C GLU A 133 -7.30 15.97 10.40
N GLY A 134 -6.96 15.34 9.27
CA GLY A 134 -5.58 15.03 8.93
C GLY A 134 -5.03 16.17 8.06
N ARG A 135 -3.79 16.60 8.29
CA ARG A 135 -3.08 17.61 7.50
C ARG A 135 -1.73 17.08 7.05
N LEU A 136 -1.47 17.16 5.75
CA LEU A 136 -0.16 16.91 5.16
C LEU A 136 0.41 18.22 4.64
N TYR A 137 1.59 18.57 5.15
CA TYR A 137 2.37 19.72 4.67
C TYR A 137 3.49 19.20 3.77
N VAL A 138 3.48 19.60 2.51
CA VAL A 138 4.39 19.12 1.48
C VAL A 138 5.33 20.24 1.07
N THR A 139 6.63 20.00 1.16
CA THR A 139 7.67 20.89 0.62
C THR A 139 8.60 20.13 -0.31
N ILE A 140 9.34 20.85 -1.16
CA ILE A 140 10.34 20.29 -2.07
C ILE A 140 11.73 20.55 -1.51
N ASP A 141 12.53 19.49 -1.36
CA ASP A 141 13.97 19.60 -1.15
C ASP A 141 14.68 19.62 -2.51
N GLN A 142 15.00 20.83 -2.96
CA GLN A 142 15.67 21.07 -4.25
C GLN A 142 17.07 20.43 -4.33
N ASN A 143 17.75 20.20 -3.20
CA ASN A 143 19.08 19.59 -3.22
C ASN A 143 19.03 18.08 -3.45
N ARG A 144 17.93 17.44 -3.04
CA ARG A 144 17.72 15.98 -3.13
C ARG A 144 16.74 15.58 -4.22
N CYS A 145 16.09 16.55 -4.85
CA CYS A 145 14.95 16.35 -5.73
C CYS A 145 13.90 15.40 -5.14
N ALA A 146 13.52 15.71 -3.90
CA ALA A 146 12.68 14.89 -3.05
C ALA A 146 11.58 15.73 -2.41
N LEU A 147 10.51 15.09 -1.94
CA LEU A 147 9.52 15.76 -1.12
C LEU A 147 9.83 15.58 0.36
N THR A 148 9.52 16.58 1.16
CA THR A 148 9.41 16.45 2.61
C THR A 148 7.94 16.59 2.98
N LEU A 149 7.40 15.56 3.61
CA LEU A 149 6.03 15.54 4.10
C LEU A 149 6.04 15.60 5.63
N LYS A 150 5.23 16.50 6.18
CA LYS A 150 4.91 16.54 7.61
C LYS A 150 3.45 16.13 7.79
N ASP A 151 3.24 15.08 8.56
CA ASP A 151 1.91 14.48 8.78
C ASP A 151 1.42 14.78 10.21
N PHE A 152 0.32 15.52 10.29
CA PHE A 152 -0.28 15.95 11.54
C PHE A 152 -1.76 15.64 11.60
N TYR A 153 -2.25 15.39 12.81
CA TYR A 153 -3.67 15.47 13.12
C TYR A 153 -4.00 16.81 13.76
N VAL A 154 -5.17 17.33 13.44
CA VAL A 154 -5.78 18.44 14.14
C VAL A 154 -6.82 17.90 15.11
N THR A 155 -6.72 18.35 16.35
CA THR A 155 -7.72 18.16 17.39
C THR A 155 -8.14 19.51 17.95
N TYR A 156 -9.17 19.50 18.80
CA TYR A 156 -9.64 20.70 19.49
C TYR A 156 -9.73 20.40 20.98
N VAL A 157 -9.03 21.16 21.81
CA VAL A 157 -9.07 21.04 23.27
C VAL A 157 -9.70 22.31 23.81
N LYS A 158 -10.88 22.20 24.43
CA LYS A 158 -11.63 23.36 24.94
C LYS A 158 -11.98 24.39 23.85
N GLY A 159 -12.22 23.92 22.63
CA GLY A 159 -12.54 24.76 21.48
C GLY A 159 -11.32 25.40 20.80
N GLU A 160 -10.11 25.22 21.35
CA GLU A 160 -8.87 25.69 20.74
C GLU A 160 -8.29 24.61 19.84
N GLU A 161 -7.92 24.99 18.62
CA GLU A 161 -7.25 24.11 17.68
C GLU A 161 -5.87 23.71 18.23
N THR A 162 -5.55 22.42 18.18
CA THR A 162 -4.26 21.88 18.60
C THR A 162 -3.81 20.87 17.57
N MET A 163 -2.54 20.96 17.15
CA MET A 163 -1.93 19.99 16.25
C MET A 163 -1.18 18.93 17.05
N ASP A 164 -1.31 17.68 16.63
CA ASP A 164 -0.59 16.54 17.16
C ASP A 164 0.14 15.82 16.02
N SER A 165 1.41 15.49 16.21
CA SER A 165 2.19 14.81 15.18
C SER A 165 1.67 13.38 15.01
N ASN A 166 1.51 12.94 13.76
CA ASN A 166 1.35 11.51 13.50
C ASN A 166 2.64 10.78 13.93
N PRO A 167 2.59 9.53 14.45
CA PRO A 167 3.75 8.68 14.66
C PRO A 167 4.74 8.60 13.49
N THR A 168 4.26 8.81 12.26
CA THR A 168 5.10 8.89 11.06
C THR A 168 6.00 10.13 11.03
N GLY A 169 5.51 11.25 11.58
CA GLY A 169 6.20 12.52 11.73
C GLY A 169 6.54 13.19 10.41
N ILE A 170 7.80 13.60 10.29
CA ILE A 170 8.36 14.24 9.11
C ILE A 170 9.18 13.22 8.34
N ARG A 171 8.88 13.04 7.05
CA ARG A 171 9.53 12.02 6.21
C ARG A 171 9.89 12.57 4.84
N THR A 172 11.01 12.09 4.32
CA THR A 172 11.43 12.34 2.94
C THR A 172 10.81 11.29 2.02
N TYR A 173 10.37 11.72 0.84
CA TYR A 173 9.80 10.88 -0.19
C TYR A 173 10.56 11.05 -1.50
N LEU A 174 10.88 9.93 -2.14
CA LEU A 174 11.47 9.91 -3.48
C LEU A 174 10.40 9.51 -4.49
N ARG A 175 10.53 10.01 -5.73
CA ARG A 175 9.65 9.62 -6.81
C ARG A 175 9.77 8.11 -7.04
N ALA A 176 8.64 7.41 -7.11
CA ALA A 176 8.63 6.00 -7.42
C ALA A 176 8.94 5.80 -8.91
N THR A 177 9.78 4.80 -9.20
CA THR A 177 10.00 4.32 -10.57
C THR A 177 8.96 3.31 -11.00
N ASP A 178 8.33 2.66 -10.03
CA ASP A 178 7.44 1.53 -10.25
C ASP A 178 6.00 1.93 -9.97
N GLU A 179 5.05 1.27 -10.64
CA GLU A 179 3.64 1.44 -10.36
C GLU A 179 3.27 0.77 -9.03
N LEU A 180 2.55 1.50 -8.18
CA LEU A 180 2.06 1.02 -6.89
C LEU A 180 0.54 1.12 -6.81
N SER A 181 -0.08 0.19 -6.10
CA SER A 181 -1.52 0.21 -5.81
C SER A 181 -1.87 1.33 -4.83
N PHE A 182 -2.86 2.11 -5.21
CA PHE A 182 -3.52 3.12 -4.37
C PHE A 182 -5.02 2.85 -4.23
N VAL A 183 -5.47 1.66 -4.59
CA VAL A 183 -6.90 1.28 -4.50
C VAL A 183 -7.22 0.88 -3.07
N HIS A 184 -8.27 1.45 -2.48
CA HIS A 184 -8.75 1.03 -1.16
C HIS A 184 -9.21 -0.43 -1.19
N CYS A 185 -8.94 -1.19 -0.14
CA CYS A 185 -9.55 -2.50 -0.02
C CYS A 185 -10.94 -2.37 0.59
N ASP A 186 -11.95 -2.33 -0.28
CA ASP A 186 -13.35 -2.19 0.12
C ASP A 186 -13.99 -3.54 0.45
N GLU A 187 -13.36 -4.64 0.01
CA GLU A 187 -13.87 -6.00 0.13
C GLU A 187 -12.89 -6.88 0.92
N VAL A 188 -12.62 -6.43 2.14
CA VAL A 188 -11.75 -7.14 3.09
C VAL A 188 -12.31 -8.55 3.33
N GLN A 189 -11.43 -9.56 3.30
CA GLN A 189 -11.77 -10.97 3.52
C GLN A 189 -12.66 -11.58 2.42
N GLN A 190 -12.81 -10.93 1.27
CA GLN A 190 -13.47 -11.56 0.12
C GLN A 190 -12.49 -12.23 -0.84
N LEU A 191 -11.20 -12.25 -0.53
CA LEU A 191 -10.18 -12.97 -1.30
C LEU A 191 -9.63 -14.14 -0.49
N TYR A 192 -9.91 -15.36 -0.93
CA TYR A 192 -9.51 -16.57 -0.23
C TYR A 192 -8.40 -17.28 -1.02
N PRO A 193 -7.21 -17.47 -0.45
CA PRO A 193 -6.22 -18.36 -1.03
C PRO A 193 -6.66 -19.81 -0.87
N PHE A 194 -6.22 -20.70 -1.75
CA PHE A 194 -6.41 -22.15 -1.69
C PHE A 194 -5.23 -22.86 -2.33
N ALA A 195 -4.88 -24.06 -1.85
CA ALA A 195 -3.88 -24.91 -2.51
C ALA A 195 -4.39 -25.54 -3.82
N MET A 196 -5.69 -25.43 -4.13
CA MET A 196 -6.34 -26.07 -5.27
C MET A 196 -7.24 -25.13 -6.06
N GLU A 197 -7.38 -25.39 -7.37
CA GLU A 197 -8.09 -24.51 -8.31
C GLU A 197 -9.61 -24.46 -8.12
N ASN A 198 -10.21 -25.54 -7.64
CA ASN A 198 -11.67 -25.67 -7.51
C ASN A 198 -11.99 -26.19 -6.11
N PRO A 199 -11.85 -25.36 -5.07
CA PRO A 199 -12.20 -25.76 -3.71
C PRO A 199 -13.71 -26.04 -3.61
N LYS A 200 -14.09 -26.94 -2.72
CA LYS A 200 -15.50 -27.20 -2.40
C LYS A 200 -16.00 -26.11 -1.47
N TRP A 201 -16.81 -25.20 -1.99
CA TRP A 201 -17.50 -24.20 -1.20
C TRP A 201 -18.63 -24.85 -0.38
N GLY A 202 -18.93 -24.28 0.78
CA GLY A 202 -20.11 -24.67 1.56
C GLY A 202 -21.41 -24.35 0.80
N GLU A 203 -22.54 -24.90 1.28
CA GLU A 203 -23.86 -24.76 0.62
C GLU A 203 -24.29 -23.31 0.38
N ARG A 204 -23.78 -22.36 1.18
CA ARG A 204 -24.08 -20.92 1.10
C ARG A 204 -23.01 -20.08 0.40
N GLY A 205 -22.05 -20.74 -0.26
CA GLY A 205 -20.86 -20.07 -0.78
C GLY A 205 -19.85 -19.70 0.32
N ASP A 206 -19.98 -20.29 1.50
CA ASP A 206 -19.01 -20.11 2.57
C ASP A 206 -17.67 -20.76 2.16
N PRO A 207 -16.53 -20.09 2.39
CA PRO A 207 -15.23 -20.69 2.15
C PRO A 207 -15.10 -21.94 3.04
N PRO A 208 -14.46 -23.01 2.56
CA PRO A 208 -14.22 -24.16 3.42
C PRO A 208 -13.26 -23.77 4.55
N LEU A 209 -13.38 -24.47 5.68
CA LEU A 209 -12.63 -24.16 6.91
C LEU A 209 -11.11 -24.24 6.72
N ASP A 210 -10.66 -25.02 5.75
CA ASP A 210 -9.26 -25.30 5.40
C ASP A 210 -8.68 -24.34 4.34
N ALA A 211 -9.38 -23.25 3.98
CA ALA A 211 -8.94 -22.34 2.92
C ALA A 211 -7.47 -21.88 3.06
N LYS A 212 -6.99 -21.70 4.29
CA LYS A 212 -5.62 -21.22 4.54
C LYS A 212 -4.59 -22.33 4.74
N GLU A 213 -5.02 -23.59 4.79
CA GLU A 213 -4.12 -24.71 5.01
C GLU A 213 -3.35 -25.06 3.73
N GLY A 214 -2.11 -25.49 3.91
CA GLY A 214 -1.30 -26.02 2.82
C GLY A 214 -0.77 -24.98 1.83
N ILE A 215 -0.60 -23.73 2.25
CA ILE A 215 -0.04 -22.66 1.42
C ILE A 215 1.47 -22.58 1.65
N PHE A 216 2.26 -23.03 0.68
CA PHE A 216 3.72 -23.03 0.76
C PHE A 216 4.36 -22.09 -0.26
N ALA A 217 5.53 -21.55 0.06
CA ALA A 217 6.35 -20.84 -0.91
C ALA A 217 6.73 -21.76 -2.09
N LYS A 218 6.80 -21.18 -3.29
CA LYS A 218 7.05 -21.81 -4.60
C LYS A 218 6.00 -22.80 -5.09
N GLU A 219 4.95 -23.04 -4.31
CA GLU A 219 3.80 -23.81 -4.77
C GLU A 219 2.73 -22.86 -5.32
N PRO A 220 2.00 -23.26 -6.38
CA PRO A 220 0.89 -22.47 -6.85
C PRO A 220 -0.24 -22.46 -5.83
N MET A 221 -0.78 -21.29 -5.56
CA MET A 221 -2.05 -21.13 -4.86
C MET A 221 -3.05 -20.38 -5.72
N TRP A 222 -4.31 -20.60 -5.43
CA TRP A 222 -5.44 -20.04 -6.14
C TRP A 222 -6.16 -19.07 -5.23
N PHE A 223 -6.17 -17.80 -5.62
CA PHE A 223 -6.94 -16.75 -4.98
C PHE A 223 -8.32 -16.72 -5.60
N HIS A 224 -9.35 -16.94 -4.81
CA HIS A 224 -10.74 -16.89 -5.24
C HIS A 224 -11.45 -15.72 -4.56
N TYR A 225 -12.21 -14.98 -5.36
CA TYR A 225 -13.17 -14.04 -4.81
C TYR A 225 -14.37 -14.80 -4.24
N ALA A 226 -14.70 -14.57 -2.98
CA ALA A 226 -15.95 -15.00 -2.37
C ALA A 226 -16.98 -13.88 -2.47
N GLU A 227 -18.15 -14.21 -2.98
CA GLU A 227 -19.20 -13.25 -3.24
C GLU A 227 -19.79 -12.70 -1.95
N LYS A 228 -20.17 -11.42 -1.99
CA LYS A 228 -21.05 -10.86 -0.98
C LYS A 228 -22.47 -11.43 -1.16
N GLN A 229 -23.11 -11.82 -0.06
CA GLN A 229 -24.55 -12.05 -0.09
C GLN A 229 -25.29 -10.71 -0.15
N PHE A 230 -26.30 -10.63 -1.03
CA PHE A 230 -27.11 -9.43 -1.21
C PHE A 230 -28.55 -9.72 -0.80
N GLU A 231 -29.13 -8.82 -0.02
CA GLU A 231 -30.53 -8.86 0.38
C GLU A 231 -31.38 -7.94 -0.50
N GLY A 232 -32.66 -8.28 -0.68
CA GLY A 232 -33.64 -7.50 -1.42
C GLY A 232 -34.55 -8.35 -2.29
N SER A 233 -35.36 -7.70 -3.11
CA SER A 233 -36.08 -8.36 -4.19
C SER A 233 -35.11 -8.93 -5.24
N ARG A 234 -35.60 -9.84 -6.10
CA ARG A 234 -34.78 -10.48 -7.13
C ARG A 234 -34.07 -9.47 -8.04
N ASP A 235 -34.76 -8.41 -8.45
CA ASP A 235 -34.21 -7.40 -9.37
C ASP A 235 -33.21 -6.47 -8.67
N GLU A 236 -33.45 -6.15 -7.40
CA GLU A 236 -32.49 -5.41 -6.57
C GLU A 236 -31.21 -6.22 -6.35
N VAL A 237 -31.33 -7.51 -6.06
CA VAL A 237 -30.19 -8.42 -5.90
C VAL A 237 -29.39 -8.51 -7.19
N LEU A 238 -30.05 -8.70 -8.33
CA LEU A 238 -29.37 -8.74 -9.63
C LEU A 238 -28.62 -7.43 -9.93
N THR A 239 -29.24 -6.29 -9.66
CA THR A 239 -28.62 -4.97 -9.84
C THR A 239 -27.39 -4.80 -8.94
N LYS A 240 -27.49 -5.21 -7.66
CA LYS A 240 -26.37 -5.17 -6.72
C LYS A 240 -25.24 -6.11 -7.15
N GLN A 241 -25.57 -7.32 -7.62
CA GLN A 241 -24.60 -8.28 -8.13
C GLN A 241 -23.88 -7.76 -9.38
N GLN A 242 -24.59 -7.16 -10.33
CA GLN A 242 -23.99 -6.55 -11.52
C GLN A 242 -23.07 -5.39 -11.14
N LYS A 243 -23.49 -4.52 -10.22
CA LYS A 243 -22.68 -3.41 -9.72
C LYS A 243 -21.40 -3.89 -9.03
N ALA A 244 -21.47 -4.97 -8.26
CA ALA A 244 -20.34 -5.58 -7.57
C ALA A 244 -19.47 -6.49 -8.45
N GLY A 245 -19.77 -6.59 -9.75
CA GLY A 245 -19.04 -7.46 -10.67
C GLY A 245 -19.19 -8.95 -10.38
N VAL A 246 -20.27 -9.36 -9.72
CA VAL A 246 -20.56 -10.77 -9.45
C VAL A 246 -21.29 -11.41 -10.63
N MET A 247 -22.14 -10.62 -11.28
CA MET A 247 -22.91 -11.02 -12.46
C MET A 247 -22.52 -10.16 -13.65
N ALA A 248 -22.38 -10.79 -14.80
CA ALA A 248 -22.12 -10.11 -16.05
C ALA A 248 -23.31 -9.22 -16.46
N LYS A 249 -22.97 -8.05 -16.97
CA LYS A 249 -23.85 -7.11 -17.65
C LYS A 249 -23.65 -7.29 -19.15
N GLU A 250 -24.76 -7.33 -19.88
CA GLU A 250 -24.74 -7.47 -21.32
C GLU A 250 -23.89 -6.36 -21.99
N GLY A 251 -23.07 -6.74 -22.97
CA GLY A 251 -22.21 -5.81 -23.70
C GLY A 251 -20.97 -5.32 -22.91
N CYS A 252 -20.66 -5.94 -21.77
CA CYS A 252 -19.47 -5.63 -20.98
C CYS A 252 -18.48 -6.79 -20.95
N SER A 253 -17.19 -6.44 -20.84
CA SER A 253 -16.06 -7.33 -20.63
C SER A 253 -15.51 -7.14 -19.22
N TYR A 254 -14.84 -8.18 -18.72
CA TYR A 254 -14.38 -8.25 -17.34
C TYR A 254 -12.94 -8.72 -17.31
N ASP A 255 -12.13 -8.09 -16.47
CA ASP A 255 -10.74 -8.46 -16.28
C ASP A 255 -10.27 -8.09 -14.86
N TYR A 256 -9.15 -8.64 -14.44
CA TYR A 256 -8.54 -8.28 -13.15
C TYR A 256 -7.04 -8.02 -13.25
N ASP A 257 -6.55 -7.26 -12.27
CA ASP A 257 -5.13 -7.15 -11.94
C ASP A 257 -4.88 -7.75 -10.56
N LEU A 258 -3.81 -8.55 -10.43
CA LEU A 258 -3.36 -9.07 -9.14
C LEU A 258 -2.18 -8.23 -8.62
N TRP A 259 -2.22 -7.89 -7.33
CA TRP A 259 -1.19 -7.11 -6.66
C TRP A 259 -0.73 -7.81 -5.39
N VAL A 260 0.56 -7.70 -5.08
CA VAL A 260 1.18 -8.23 -3.87
C VAL A 260 2.05 -7.14 -3.28
N ARG A 261 1.82 -6.79 -2.00
CA ARG A 261 2.48 -5.65 -1.33
C ARG A 261 2.40 -4.38 -2.19
N ASP A 262 1.21 -4.13 -2.70
CA ASP A 262 0.89 -2.99 -3.56
C ASP A 262 1.68 -2.93 -4.87
N ARG A 263 2.39 -3.99 -5.25
CA ARG A 263 3.10 -4.10 -6.53
C ARG A 263 2.36 -5.05 -7.44
N ARG A 264 2.25 -4.68 -8.71
CA ARG A 264 1.53 -5.48 -9.68
C ARG A 264 2.29 -6.79 -9.92
N VAL A 265 1.57 -7.91 -9.96
CA VAL A 265 2.15 -9.21 -10.27
C VAL A 265 2.35 -9.29 -11.78
N GLU A 266 3.58 -9.61 -12.20
CA GLU A 266 3.91 -9.77 -13.62
C GLU A 266 3.06 -10.88 -14.27
N GLY A 267 2.57 -10.63 -15.48
CA GLY A 267 1.69 -11.56 -16.20
C GLY A 267 0.29 -11.73 -15.62
N LYS A 268 -0.08 -11.01 -14.55
CA LYS A 268 -1.42 -11.03 -13.95
C LYS A 268 -2.11 -9.67 -14.07
N GLN A 269 -2.03 -9.10 -15.27
CA GLN A 269 -2.60 -7.80 -15.61
C GLN A 269 -3.62 -7.97 -16.72
N LYS A 270 -4.80 -7.34 -16.58
CA LYS A 270 -5.92 -7.46 -17.51
C LYS A 270 -6.26 -8.91 -17.82
N VAL A 271 -6.22 -9.78 -16.81
CA VAL A 271 -6.56 -11.19 -16.99
C VAL A 271 -8.07 -11.29 -17.22
N ALA A 272 -8.46 -11.65 -18.44
CA ALA A 272 -9.87 -11.73 -18.82
C ALA A 272 -10.66 -12.74 -17.98
N VAL A 273 -11.89 -12.38 -17.64
CA VAL A 273 -12.84 -13.24 -16.91
C VAL A 273 -14.06 -13.50 -17.77
N THR A 274 -14.27 -14.77 -18.10
CA THR A 274 -15.42 -15.20 -18.89
C THR A 274 -16.60 -15.51 -17.99
N PRO A 275 -17.80 -14.97 -18.26
CA PRO A 275 -19.01 -15.37 -17.56
C PRO A 275 -19.29 -16.87 -17.74
N LYS A 276 -19.66 -17.55 -16.66
CA LYS A 276 -20.15 -18.94 -16.68
C LYS A 276 -21.67 -18.99 -16.81
N ASP A 277 -22.25 -20.14 -16.51
CA ASP A 277 -23.70 -20.38 -16.52
C ASP A 277 -24.45 -19.25 -15.82
N LYS A 278 -25.53 -18.79 -16.46
CA LYS A 278 -26.37 -17.67 -16.01
C LYS A 278 -25.65 -16.32 -15.92
N GLY A 279 -24.44 -16.18 -16.48
CA GLY A 279 -23.69 -14.93 -16.52
C GLY A 279 -22.82 -14.68 -15.29
N PHE A 280 -22.59 -15.68 -14.45
CA PHE A 280 -21.84 -15.53 -13.21
C PHE A 280 -20.32 -15.36 -13.46
N LEU A 281 -19.66 -14.44 -12.76
CA LEU A 281 -18.23 -14.13 -12.93
C LEU A 281 -17.36 -14.81 -11.85
N HIS A 282 -16.60 -15.84 -12.24
CA HIS A 282 -15.65 -16.51 -11.34
C HIS A 282 -14.29 -15.80 -11.35
N TRP A 283 -14.08 -14.88 -10.42
CA TRP A 283 -12.79 -14.25 -10.24
C TRP A 283 -11.82 -15.19 -9.52
N ARG A 284 -10.80 -15.64 -10.23
CA ARG A 284 -9.73 -16.45 -9.65
C ARG A 284 -8.38 -16.14 -10.27
N ALA A 285 -7.33 -16.19 -9.46
CA ALA A 285 -5.97 -15.99 -9.89
C ALA A 285 -5.03 -17.03 -9.29
N GLN A 286 -4.24 -17.67 -10.14
CA GLN A 286 -3.12 -18.50 -9.67
C GLN A 286 -1.88 -17.63 -9.48
N HIS A 287 -1.20 -17.79 -8.36
CA HIS A 287 0.09 -17.16 -8.09
C HIS A 287 0.94 -18.04 -7.16
N SER A 288 2.26 -17.88 -7.19
CA SER A 288 3.20 -18.53 -6.28
C SER A 288 4.13 -17.46 -5.71
N PHE A 289 4.51 -17.62 -4.44
CA PHE A 289 5.46 -16.70 -3.81
C PHE A 289 6.85 -17.31 -3.75
N GLU A 290 7.87 -16.54 -4.09
CA GLU A 290 9.26 -17.01 -4.06
C GLU A 290 9.75 -17.44 -2.67
N LYS A 291 9.20 -16.83 -1.61
CA LYS A 291 9.64 -17.02 -0.23
C LYS A 291 8.46 -16.99 0.74
N SER A 292 8.67 -17.60 1.90
CA SER A 292 7.78 -17.43 3.05
C SER A 292 7.81 -15.99 3.56
N SER A 293 6.77 -15.61 4.31
CA SER A 293 6.68 -14.27 4.91
C SER A 293 6.06 -14.33 6.31
N ALA A 294 6.89 -14.19 7.34
CA ALA A 294 6.42 -14.07 8.72
C ALA A 294 5.57 -12.80 8.94
N ALA A 295 5.85 -11.73 8.19
CA ALA A 295 5.10 -10.48 8.24
C ALA A 295 3.78 -10.53 7.45
N GLY A 296 3.46 -11.66 6.82
CA GLY A 296 2.37 -11.78 5.86
C GLY A 296 2.66 -11.08 4.53
N LEU A 297 1.83 -11.34 3.54
CA LEU A 297 1.81 -10.71 2.23
C LEU A 297 0.40 -10.19 2.02
N PHE A 298 0.27 -8.89 1.85
CA PHE A 298 -1.00 -8.28 1.46
C PHE A 298 -1.22 -8.52 -0.03
N VAL A 299 -2.34 -9.15 -0.37
CA VAL A 299 -2.71 -9.48 -1.75
C VAL A 299 -4.01 -8.77 -2.07
N GLU A 300 -4.05 -8.11 -3.23
CA GLU A 300 -5.22 -7.40 -3.73
C GLU A 300 -5.58 -7.93 -5.12
N MET A 301 -6.87 -8.07 -5.38
CA MET A 301 -7.43 -8.39 -6.69
C MET A 301 -8.33 -7.22 -7.11
N HIS A 302 -7.81 -6.39 -8.00
CA HIS A 302 -8.55 -5.29 -8.57
C HIS A 302 -9.39 -5.82 -9.72
N ARG A 303 -10.71 -5.73 -9.59
CA ARG A 303 -11.67 -6.24 -10.57
C ARG A 303 -12.19 -5.07 -11.40
N TYR A 304 -12.24 -5.25 -12.71
CA TYR A 304 -12.61 -4.20 -13.65
C TYR A 304 -13.73 -4.65 -14.58
N MET A 305 -14.49 -3.68 -15.06
CA MET A 305 -15.51 -3.82 -16.09
C MET A 305 -15.27 -2.78 -17.19
N THR A 306 -15.39 -3.20 -18.44
CA THR A 306 -15.33 -2.31 -19.62
C THR A 306 -16.53 -2.60 -20.51
N CYS A 307 -17.40 -1.62 -20.73
CA CYS A 307 -18.57 -1.72 -21.61
C CYS A 307 -18.32 -0.95 -22.92
N ALA A 308 -19.17 -1.14 -23.93
CA ALA A 308 -18.96 -0.72 -25.34
C ALA A 308 -18.41 0.71 -25.57
N GLU A 309 -18.74 1.67 -24.72
CA GLU A 309 -18.32 3.09 -24.84
C GLU A 309 -17.64 3.61 -23.56
N GLY A 310 -17.30 2.72 -22.63
CA GLY A 310 -16.81 3.07 -21.31
C GLY A 310 -15.31 2.89 -21.16
N GLU A 311 -14.72 3.67 -20.27
CA GLU A 311 -13.39 3.40 -19.76
C GLU A 311 -13.40 2.15 -18.85
N ARG A 312 -12.25 1.49 -18.75
CA ARG A 312 -12.02 0.39 -17.81
C ARG A 312 -12.27 0.90 -16.38
N THR A 313 -13.40 0.51 -15.81
CA THR A 313 -13.86 1.02 -14.52
C THR A 313 -13.58 -0.01 -13.44
N LEU A 314 -12.99 0.41 -12.32
CA LEU A 314 -12.81 -0.45 -11.15
C LEU A 314 -14.19 -0.73 -10.51
N ILE A 315 -14.57 -2.01 -10.42
CA ILE A 315 -15.87 -2.43 -9.86
C ILE A 315 -15.74 -3.03 -8.45
N GLY A 316 -14.53 -3.39 -8.03
CA GLY A 316 -14.26 -3.86 -6.68
C GLY A 316 -12.78 -4.17 -6.46
N ASN A 317 -12.37 -4.21 -5.20
CA ASN A 317 -11.03 -4.61 -4.78
C ASN A 317 -11.12 -5.54 -3.57
N ALA A 318 -10.95 -6.83 -3.85
CA ALA A 318 -10.91 -7.85 -2.82
C ALA A 318 -9.48 -8.04 -2.34
N CYS A 319 -9.29 -8.07 -1.02
CA CYS A 319 -7.97 -8.23 -0.45
C CYS A 319 -7.93 -9.25 0.67
N THR A 320 -6.72 -9.76 0.90
CA THR A 320 -6.43 -10.69 1.98
C THR A 320 -4.97 -10.58 2.41
N VAL A 321 -4.66 -11.16 3.56
CA VAL A 321 -3.29 -11.36 4.01
C VAL A 321 -3.01 -12.86 3.99
N VAL A 322 -1.90 -13.23 3.36
CA VAL A 322 -1.44 -14.62 3.31
C VAL A 322 -0.08 -14.76 3.98
N TRP A 323 0.17 -15.90 4.60
CA TRP A 323 1.44 -16.26 5.23
C TRP A 323 1.93 -17.57 4.62
N PRO A 324 2.57 -17.52 3.43
CA PRO A 324 3.09 -18.73 2.83
C PRO A 324 4.12 -19.34 3.77
N GLU A 325 3.98 -20.63 4.03
CA GLU A 325 4.96 -21.40 4.78
C GLU A 325 6.26 -21.53 3.98
N ARG A 326 7.32 -22.06 4.61
CA ARG A 326 8.56 -22.37 3.90
C ARG A 326 8.26 -23.32 2.73
N GLU A 327 9.14 -23.37 1.75
CA GLU A 327 9.01 -24.41 0.72
C GLU A 327 8.99 -25.79 1.39
N ARG A 328 8.10 -26.67 0.91
CA ARG A 328 8.09 -28.08 1.32
C ARG A 328 9.42 -28.74 1.00
N THR A 329 9.88 -29.61 1.88
CA THR A 329 10.96 -30.55 1.60
C THR A 329 10.55 -31.54 0.51
N ALA A 330 11.52 -32.22 -0.09
CA ALA A 330 11.24 -33.25 -1.09
C ALA A 330 10.34 -34.38 -0.54
N GLU A 331 10.50 -34.73 0.74
CA GLU A 331 9.68 -35.74 1.43
C GLU A 331 8.24 -35.25 1.60
N GLU A 332 8.04 -34.03 2.10
CA GLU A 332 6.71 -33.40 2.24
C GLU A 332 5.98 -33.28 0.89
N LYS A 333 6.72 -32.97 -0.20
CA LYS A 333 6.17 -32.94 -1.55
C LYS A 333 5.73 -34.34 -2.02
N ALA A 334 6.58 -35.35 -1.81
CA ALA A 334 6.27 -36.73 -2.18
C ALA A 334 5.06 -37.28 -1.42
N GLU A 335 4.94 -36.95 -0.13
CA GLU A 335 3.78 -37.31 0.69
C GLU A 335 2.50 -36.63 0.18
N ALA A 336 2.55 -35.33 -0.10
CA ALA A 336 1.40 -34.57 -0.63
C ALA A 336 0.94 -35.11 -2.00
N GLU A 337 1.88 -35.45 -2.89
CA GLU A 337 1.57 -36.08 -4.18
C GLU A 337 0.94 -37.47 -4.02
N ALA A 338 1.47 -38.28 -3.10
CA ALA A 338 0.93 -39.60 -2.80
C ALA A 338 -0.50 -39.52 -2.24
N GLU A 339 -0.78 -38.55 -1.37
CA GLU A 339 -2.13 -38.33 -0.83
C GLU A 339 -3.09 -37.82 -1.92
N ALA A 340 -2.64 -36.88 -2.76
CA ALA A 340 -3.45 -36.37 -3.87
C ALA A 340 -3.83 -37.47 -4.87
N ASN A 341 -2.93 -38.42 -5.14
CA ASN A 341 -3.20 -39.56 -6.02
C ASN A 341 -4.15 -40.59 -5.41
N LYS A 342 -4.26 -40.71 -4.08
CA LYS A 342 -5.25 -41.58 -3.41
C LYS A 342 -6.68 -41.05 -3.50
N LYS A 343 -6.85 -39.74 -3.73
CA LYS A 343 -8.16 -39.07 -3.79
C LYS A 343 -8.75 -38.97 -5.21
N LYS A 344 -7.96 -39.32 -6.24
CA LYS A 344 -8.42 -39.47 -7.63
C LYS A 344 -8.99 -40.87 -7.82
#